data_AF-A0A2V9XXK7-F1
#
_entry.id   AF-A0A2V9XXK7-F1
#
_cell.length_a   1.000
_cell.length_b   1.000
_cell.length_c   1.000
_cell.angle_alpha   90.00
_cell.angle_beta   90.00
_cell.angle_gamma   90.00
#
_symmetry.space_group_name_H-M   'P 1'
#
loop_
_entity.id
_entity.type
_entity.pdbx_description
1 polymer ?
#
loop_
_entity_poly.entity_id
_entity_poly.type
_entity_poly.pdbx_seq_one_letter_code
_entity_poly.pdbx_strand_id
1 'polypeptide(L)'
;MKAKPAKSALLSTLSPTASLVVRYILGIFAGAGSLLLRDFLSPFLGERNPYHTAWLAVVFSAWYCGLGPSIVTAIIGAAGVWYWFLPPIHQLNGKAVPEISGLIGFLVFSAVIISLGESTRRSIAKREQAEQDLLRAQ
;
A
#
# COMPACT_ATOMS: atom_id res chain seq x y z
N MET A 1 24.82 13.30 -33.21
CA MET A 1 25.09 12.16 -32.29
C MET A 1 24.68 12.62 -30.89
N LYS A 2 23.65 12.18 -30.16
CA LYS A 2 22.72 11.04 -30.19
C LYS A 2 21.28 11.54 -30.00
N ALA A 3 20.35 11.04 -30.82
CA ALA A 3 18.92 11.17 -30.59
C ALA A 3 18.47 10.21 -29.48
N LYS A 4 17.79 10.71 -28.43
CA LYS A 4 16.90 9.89 -27.58
C LYS A 4 15.83 10.70 -26.84
N PRO A 5 14.76 11.20 -27.50
CA PRO A 5 13.58 11.70 -26.79
C PRO A 5 12.30 10.87 -27.03
N ALA A 6 12.40 9.60 -27.43
CA ALA A 6 11.21 8.80 -27.77
C ALA A 6 10.46 8.19 -26.56
N LYS A 7 11.14 7.96 -25.42
CA LYS A 7 10.51 7.32 -24.26
C LYS A 7 9.72 8.29 -23.37
N SER A 8 10.11 9.56 -23.28
CA SER A 8 9.41 10.52 -22.41
C SER A 8 8.06 10.96 -22.98
N ALA A 9 7.95 11.08 -24.30
CA ALA A 9 6.71 11.46 -24.99
C ALA A 9 5.65 10.32 -25.05
N LEU A 10 6.09 9.06 -24.96
CA LEU A 10 5.22 7.89 -24.94
C LEU A 10 4.61 7.64 -23.54
N LEU A 11 5.27 8.10 -22.48
CA LEU A 11 4.75 8.00 -21.11
C LEU A 11 3.80 9.15 -20.75
N SER A 12 3.90 10.30 -21.43
CA SER A 12 2.99 11.43 -21.27
C SER A 12 1.62 11.24 -21.93
N THR A 13 1.42 10.16 -22.68
CA THR A 13 0.18 9.86 -23.45
C THR A 13 -0.63 8.71 -22.88
N LEU A 14 -0.18 8.08 -21.78
CA LEU A 14 -1.00 7.10 -21.09
C LEU A 14 -2.23 7.80 -20.51
N SER A 15 -3.41 7.42 -21.01
CA SER A 15 -4.68 7.94 -20.53
C SER A 15 -4.77 7.84 -18.99
N PRO A 16 -5.52 8.72 -18.32
CA PRO A 16 -5.68 8.69 -16.86
C PRO A 16 -5.99 7.29 -16.31
N THR A 17 -6.78 6.52 -17.08
CA THR A 17 -7.14 5.12 -16.84
C THR A 17 -5.95 4.17 -16.85
N ALA A 18 -5.03 4.28 -17.80
CA ALA A 18 -3.83 3.44 -17.85
C ALA A 18 -2.92 3.69 -16.62
N SER A 19 -2.81 4.94 -16.17
CA SER A 19 -2.08 5.25 -14.93
C SER A 19 -2.75 4.64 -13.69
N LEU A 20 -4.10 4.57 -13.68
CA LEU A 20 -4.85 3.96 -12.60
C LEU A 20 -4.61 2.45 -12.54
N VAL A 21 -4.69 1.76 -13.68
CA VAL A 21 -4.42 0.32 -13.78
C VAL A 21 -3.02 -0.02 -13.26
N VAL A 22 -1.99 0.74 -13.67
CA VAL A 22 -0.61 0.54 -13.19
C VAL A 22 -0.52 0.70 -11.67
N ARG A 23 -1.20 1.68 -11.07
CA ARG A 23 -1.21 1.88 -9.61
C ARG A 23 -1.87 0.71 -8.88
N TYR A 24 -2.96 0.16 -9.40
CA TYR A 24 -3.60 -1.03 -8.82
C TYR A 24 -2.73 -2.26 -8.93
N ILE A 25 -2.13 -2.50 -10.10
CA ILE A 25 -1.18 -3.59 -10.32
C ILE A 25 -0.02 -3.49 -9.32
N LEU A 26 0.55 -2.30 -9.17
CA LEU A 26 1.64 -2.05 -8.23
C LEU A 26 1.24 -2.29 -6.77
N GLY A 27 0.05 -1.83 -6.36
CA GLY A 27 -0.50 -2.11 -5.02
C GLY A 27 -0.72 -3.61 -4.78
N ILE A 28 -1.29 -4.32 -5.75
CA ILE A 28 -1.48 -5.78 -5.67
C ILE A 28 -0.13 -6.50 -5.51
N PHE A 29 0.86 -6.15 -6.34
CA PHE A 29 2.20 -6.72 -6.24
C PHE A 29 2.90 -6.37 -4.92
N ALA A 30 2.72 -5.16 -4.40
CA ALA A 30 3.25 -4.79 -3.10
C ALA A 30 2.62 -5.63 -1.98
N GLY A 31 1.29 -5.81 -2.01
CA GLY A 31 0.56 -6.66 -1.07
C GLY A 31 1.04 -8.11 -1.12
N ALA A 32 1.02 -8.73 -2.31
CA ALA A 32 1.48 -10.10 -2.50
C ALA A 32 2.96 -10.28 -2.14
N GLY A 33 3.81 -9.36 -2.59
CA GLY A 33 5.25 -9.36 -2.28
C GLY A 33 5.52 -9.24 -0.79
N SER A 34 4.70 -8.49 -0.04
CA SER A 34 4.85 -8.40 1.42
C SER A 34 4.60 -9.72 2.15
N LEU A 35 3.69 -10.55 1.63
CA LEU A 35 3.38 -11.86 2.19
C LEU A 35 4.51 -12.86 1.88
N LEU A 36 5.03 -12.85 0.65
CA LEU A 36 6.19 -13.66 0.28
C LEU A 36 7.44 -13.26 1.07
N LEU A 37 7.65 -11.95 1.22
CA LEU A 37 8.73 -11.43 2.05
C LEU A 37 8.56 -11.84 3.51
N ARG A 38 7.32 -11.87 4.02
CA ARG A 38 7.05 -12.32 5.38
C ARG A 38 7.41 -13.78 5.56
N ASP A 39 7.01 -14.63 4.62
CA ASP A 39 7.29 -16.06 4.64
C ASP A 39 8.80 -16.33 4.64
N PHE A 40 9.52 -15.65 3.74
CA PHE A 40 10.99 -15.72 3.69
C PHE A 40 11.67 -15.26 4.98
N LEU A 41 11.09 -14.28 5.68
CA LEU A 41 11.61 -13.75 6.94
C LEU A 41 11.10 -14.49 8.19
N SER A 42 10.21 -15.49 8.05
CA SER A 42 9.69 -16.28 9.18
C SER A 42 10.77 -16.87 10.08
N PRO A 43 11.88 -17.44 9.56
CA PRO A 43 12.94 -17.97 10.40
C PRO A 43 13.61 -16.91 11.29
N PHE A 44 13.58 -15.64 10.89
CA PHE A 44 14.26 -14.53 11.57
C PHE A 44 13.35 -13.73 12.49
N LEU A 45 12.09 -13.54 12.12
CA LEU A 45 11.11 -12.72 12.87
C LEU A 45 10.27 -13.57 13.84
N GLY A 46 10.31 -14.89 13.69
CA GLY A 46 9.45 -15.82 14.44
C GLY A 46 7.98 -15.65 14.08
N GLU A 47 7.09 -16.30 14.85
CA GLU A 47 5.65 -16.33 14.56
C GLU A 47 4.86 -15.17 15.20
N ARG A 48 5.53 -14.31 15.97
CA ARG A 48 4.87 -13.17 16.62
C ARG A 48 4.73 -12.00 15.65
N ASN A 49 3.51 -11.49 15.53
CA ASN A 49 3.16 -10.26 14.81
C ASN A 49 3.49 -10.28 13.29
N PRO A 50 2.75 -11.06 12.48
CA PRO A 50 3.01 -11.20 11.05
C PRO A 50 2.72 -9.96 10.18
N TYR A 51 2.34 -8.83 10.77
CA TYR A 51 1.83 -7.65 10.05
C TYR A 51 2.92 -6.66 9.60
N HIS A 52 4.18 -6.83 10.02
CA HIS A 52 5.24 -5.84 9.77
C HIS A 52 5.50 -5.55 8.28
N THR A 53 5.65 -6.60 7.47
CA THR A 53 5.88 -6.44 6.02
C THR A 53 4.65 -5.90 5.30
N ALA A 54 3.45 -6.29 5.75
CA ALA A 54 2.19 -5.77 5.22
C ALA A 54 2.03 -4.28 5.50
N TRP A 55 2.40 -3.78 6.69
CA TRP A 55 2.42 -2.33 6.96
C TRP A 55 3.36 -1.59 6.01
N LEU A 56 4.56 -2.12 5.76
CA LEU A 56 5.49 -1.50 4.82
C LEU A 56 4.91 -1.41 3.40
N ALA A 57 4.22 -2.46 2.93
CA ALA A 57 3.54 -2.43 1.65
C ALA A 57 2.39 -1.41 1.61
N VAL A 58 1.63 -1.26 2.70
CA VAL A 58 0.57 -0.23 2.79
C VAL A 58 1.16 1.17 2.77
N VAL A 59 2.27 1.43 3.48
CA VAL A 59 2.99 2.72 3.43
C VAL A 59 3.45 3.02 2.01
N PHE A 60 4.10 2.05 1.36
CA PHE A 60 4.55 2.18 -0.03
C PHE A 60 3.37 2.49 -0.96
N SER A 61 2.29 1.73 -0.89
CA SER A 61 1.12 1.96 -1.72
C SER A 61 0.49 3.33 -1.46
N ALA A 62 0.42 3.77 -0.19
CA ALA A 62 -0.19 5.05 0.19
C ALA A 62 0.54 6.24 -0.42
N TRP A 63 1.87 6.19 -0.50
CA TRP A 63 2.68 7.23 -1.12
C TRP A 63 2.66 7.18 -2.65
N TYR A 64 2.80 6.00 -3.26
CA TYR A 64 3.05 5.90 -4.70
C TYR A 64 1.82 5.55 -5.53
N CYS A 65 0.88 4.78 -4.98
CA CYS A 65 -0.26 4.24 -5.71
C CYS A 65 -1.56 5.01 -5.43
N GLY A 66 -1.67 5.62 -4.24
CA GLY A 66 -2.82 6.43 -3.82
C GLY A 66 -3.90 5.63 -3.09
N LEU A 67 -5.02 6.28 -2.77
CA LEU A 67 -6.05 5.75 -1.86
C LEU A 67 -6.57 4.35 -2.22
N GLY A 68 -7.16 4.19 -3.41
CA GLY A 68 -7.79 2.93 -3.84
C GLY A 68 -6.84 1.71 -3.83
N PRO A 69 -5.69 1.77 -4.51
CA PRO A 69 -4.69 0.70 -4.48
C PRO A 69 -4.17 0.37 -3.08
N SER A 70 -4.11 1.36 -2.18
CA SER A 70 -3.63 1.14 -0.81
C SER A 70 -4.64 0.38 0.05
N ILE A 71 -5.94 0.64 -0.17
CA ILE A 71 -7.00 -0.16 0.44
C ILE A 71 -6.91 -1.61 -0.05
N VAL A 72 -6.72 -1.83 -1.35
CA VAL A 72 -6.53 -3.17 -1.93
C VAL A 72 -5.30 -3.86 -1.31
N THR A 73 -4.19 -3.13 -1.20
CA THR A 73 -2.96 -3.61 -0.57
C THR A 73 -3.21 -4.03 0.88
N ALA A 74 -3.94 -3.22 1.66
CA ALA A 74 -4.29 -3.53 3.04
C ALA A 74 -5.21 -4.77 3.14
N ILE A 75 -6.18 -4.91 2.24
CA ILE A 75 -7.06 -6.10 2.20
C ILE A 75 -6.26 -7.37 1.90
N ILE A 76 -5.35 -7.31 0.92
CA ILE A 76 -4.46 -8.45 0.59
C ILE A 76 -3.59 -8.80 1.80
N GLY A 77 -3.01 -7.79 2.47
CA GLY A 77 -2.22 -8.00 3.68
C GLY A 77 -3.03 -8.63 4.82
N ALA A 78 -4.22 -8.10 5.10
CA ALA A 78 -5.12 -8.62 6.13
C ALA A 78 -5.53 -10.07 5.86
N ALA A 79 -6.03 -10.35 4.65
CA ALA A 79 -6.47 -11.69 4.26
C ALA A 79 -5.29 -12.67 4.21
N GLY A 80 -4.19 -12.29 3.57
CA GLY A 80 -3.00 -13.13 3.45
C GLY A 80 -2.40 -13.49 4.81
N VAL A 81 -2.30 -12.51 5.71
CA VAL A 81 -1.86 -12.77 7.08
C VAL A 81 -2.81 -13.71 7.81
N TRP A 82 -4.12 -13.47 7.69
CA TRP A 82 -5.14 -14.31 8.33
C TRP A 82 -5.14 -15.76 7.86
N TYR A 83 -4.95 -16.01 6.56
CA TYR A 83 -5.01 -17.35 5.99
C TYR A 83 -3.70 -18.13 6.06
N TRP A 84 -2.55 -17.46 5.95
CA TRP A 84 -1.24 -18.15 5.90
C TRP A 84 -0.49 -18.18 7.22
N PHE A 85 -0.65 -17.17 8.08
CA PHE A 85 0.23 -16.98 9.24
C PHE A 85 -0.51 -17.12 10.59
N LEU A 86 -1.83 -16.96 10.62
CA LEU A 86 -2.61 -17.18 11.85
C LEU A 86 -3.00 -18.66 11.98
N PRO A 87 -2.82 -19.27 13.17
CA PRO A 87 -3.29 -20.63 13.41
C PRO A 87 -4.83 -20.72 13.32
N PRO A 88 -5.38 -21.87 12.91
CA PRO A 88 -6.83 -22.06 12.90
C PRO A 88 -7.43 -21.92 14.30
N ILE A 89 -8.51 -21.13 14.40
CA ILE A 89 -9.28 -20.71 15.60
C ILE A 89 -9.71 -21.89 16.52
N HIS A 90 -9.56 -23.13 16.07
CA HIS A 90 -10.02 -24.34 16.76
C HIS A 90 -9.07 -24.83 17.87
N GLN A 91 -7.93 -24.17 18.12
CA GLN A 91 -7.10 -24.45 19.30
C GLN A 91 -7.65 -23.71 20.53
N LEU A 92 -8.76 -24.25 21.07
CA LEU A 92 -9.50 -23.81 22.26
C LEU A 92 -8.68 -23.97 23.57
N ASN A 93 -7.51 -23.33 23.68
CA ASN A 93 -6.70 -23.32 24.91
C ASN A 93 -6.60 -21.93 25.56
N GLY A 94 -7.62 -21.07 25.38
CA GLY A 94 -7.76 -19.83 26.15
C GLY A 94 -6.81 -18.68 25.77
N LYS A 95 -6.07 -18.80 24.64
CA LYS A 95 -5.15 -17.77 24.13
C LYS A 95 -5.56 -17.17 22.78
N ALA A 96 -6.86 -17.04 22.51
CA ALA A 96 -7.40 -16.52 21.24
C ALA A 96 -7.36 -14.97 21.11
N VAL A 97 -7.12 -14.24 22.20
CA VAL A 97 -7.13 -12.75 22.23
C VAL A 97 -6.01 -12.07 21.39
N PRO A 98 -4.78 -12.60 21.28
CA PRO A 98 -3.70 -11.96 20.52
C PRO A 98 -3.93 -11.89 19.00
N GLU A 99 -4.74 -12.78 18.42
CA GLU A 99 -4.90 -12.90 16.96
C GLU A 99 -5.80 -11.79 16.39
N ILE A 100 -6.95 -11.57 17.03
CA ILE A 100 -7.90 -10.53 16.62
C ILE A 100 -7.35 -9.13 16.91
N SER A 101 -6.68 -8.94 18.05
CA SER A 101 -6.08 -7.65 18.38
C SER A 101 -4.98 -7.23 17.40
N GLY A 102 -4.19 -8.19 16.89
CA GLY A 102 -3.22 -7.95 15.82
C GLY A 102 -3.88 -7.48 14.52
N LEU A 103 -4.96 -8.15 14.08
CA LEU A 103 -5.70 -7.76 12.89
C LEU A 103 -6.34 -6.37 13.04
N ILE A 104 -6.99 -6.10 14.17
CA ILE A 104 -7.59 -4.79 14.45
C ILE A 104 -6.50 -3.70 14.43
N GLY A 105 -5.39 -3.95 15.12
CA GLY A 105 -4.23 -3.05 15.10
C GLY A 105 -3.77 -2.78 13.67
N PHE A 106 -3.58 -3.84 12.87
CA PHE A 106 -3.18 -3.72 11.48
C PHE A 106 -4.13 -2.84 10.67
N LEU A 107 -5.44 -3.05 10.78
CA LEU A 107 -6.45 -2.28 10.04
C LEU A 107 -6.49 -0.82 10.48
N VAL A 108 -6.41 -0.54 11.78
CA VAL A 108 -6.38 0.82 12.31
C VAL A 108 -5.14 1.56 11.84
N PHE A 109 -3.95 0.98 12.00
CA PHE A 109 -2.70 1.59 11.53
C PHE A 109 -2.72 1.78 10.01
N SER A 110 -3.22 0.80 9.25
CA SER A 110 -3.36 0.92 7.80
C SER A 110 -4.29 2.07 7.41
N ALA A 111 -5.43 2.22 8.09
CA ALA A 111 -6.35 3.32 7.86
C ALA A 111 -5.70 4.68 8.14
N VAL A 112 -4.89 4.79 9.20
CA VAL A 112 -4.12 6.00 9.53
C VAL A 112 -3.08 6.29 8.44
N ILE A 113 -2.28 5.29 8.05
CA ILE A 113 -1.26 5.42 7.00
C ILE A 113 -1.89 5.88 5.68
N ILE A 114 -2.98 5.24 5.27
CA ILE A 114 -3.70 5.55 4.03
C ILE A 114 -4.27 6.98 4.10
N SER A 115 -4.87 7.36 5.23
CA SER A 115 -5.44 8.70 5.43
C SER A 115 -4.38 9.78 5.39
N LEU A 116 -3.22 9.55 6.02
CA LEU A 116 -2.09 10.47 5.98
C LEU A 116 -1.52 10.59 4.57
N GLY A 117 -1.29 9.47 3.89
CA GLY A 117 -0.80 9.46 2.51
C GLY A 117 -1.72 10.23 1.56
N GLU A 118 -3.03 10.02 1.68
CA GLU A 118 -4.02 10.74 0.87
C GLU A 118 -4.10 12.23 1.24
N SER A 119 -4.02 12.59 2.52
CA SER A 119 -3.97 13.99 2.98
C SER A 119 -2.75 14.72 2.41
N THR A 120 -1.57 14.10 2.44
CA THR A 120 -0.35 14.65 1.84
C THR A 120 -0.52 14.84 0.33
N ARG A 121 -1.05 13.85 -0.39
CA ARG A 121 -1.29 13.95 -1.84
C ARG A 121 -2.27 15.08 -2.18
N ARG A 122 -3.34 15.24 -1.41
CA ARG A 122 -4.30 16.33 -1.57
C ARG A 122 -3.67 17.70 -1.29
N SER A 123 -2.82 17.78 -0.28
CA SER A 123 -2.09 19.02 0.05
C SER A 123 -1.17 19.43 -1.10
N ILE A 124 -0.41 18.48 -1.66
CA ILE A 124 0.48 18.73 -2.81
C ILE A 124 -0.33 19.19 -4.02
N ALA A 125 -1.41 18.49 -4.38
CA ALA A 125 -2.25 18.85 -5.52
C ALA A 125 -2.88 20.24 -5.38
N LYS A 126 -3.28 20.65 -4.17
CA LYS A 126 -3.80 22.00 -3.91
C LYS A 126 -2.72 23.08 -4.08
N ARG A 127 -1.48 22.80 -3.69
CA ARG A 127 -0.35 23.73 -3.84
C ARG A 127 -0.01 23.96 -5.31
N GLU A 128 0.04 22.88 -6.09
CA GLU A 128 0.27 22.96 -7.54
C GLU A 128 -0.83 23.77 -8.25
N GLN A 129 -2.08 23.61 -7.84
CA GLN A 129 -3.20 24.41 -8.37
C GLN A 129 -3.06 25.89 -8.02
N ALA A 130 -2.75 26.21 -6.76
CA ALA A 130 -2.56 27.60 -6.34
C ALA A 130 -1.41 28.29 -7.07
N GLU A 131 -0.30 27.59 -7.32
CA GLU A 131 0.82 28.12 -8.11
C GLU A 131 0.42 28.37 -9.57
N GLN A 132 -0.35 27.47 -10.19
CA GLN A 132 -0.84 27.68 -11.56
C GLN A 132 -1.81 28.85 -11.66
N ASP A 133 -2.68 29.03 -10.66
CA ASP A 133 -3.63 30.14 -10.63
C ASP A 133 -2.91 31.49 -10.49
N LEU A 134 -1.84 31.55 -9.69
CA LEU A 134 -0.97 32.73 -9.59
C LEU A 134 -0.27 33.04 -10.93
N LEU A 135 0.25 32.03 -11.62
CA LEU A 135 0.92 32.20 -12.91
C LEU A 135 -0.04 32.60 -14.03
N ARG A 136 -1.32 32.22 -13.95
CA ARG A 136 -2.36 32.60 -14.94
C ARG A 136 -2.89 34.03 -14.75
N ALA A 137 -2.73 34.60 -13.55
CA ALA A 137 -3.18 35.95 -13.23
C ALA A 137 -2.16 37.04 -13.61
N GLN A 138 -0.95 36.67 -14.04
CA GLN A 138 0.10 37.56 -14.55
C GLN A 138 0.08 37.60 -16.08
#